data_AF-A0A3C0TEG1-F1
#
_entry.id   AF-A0A3C0TEG1-F1
#
_cell.length_a   1.000
_cell.length_b   1.000
_cell.length_c   1.000
_cell.angle_alpha   90.00
_cell.angle_beta   90.00
_cell.angle_gamma   90.00
#
_symmetry.space_group_name_H-M   'P 1'
#
loop_
_entity.id
_entity.type
_entity.pdbx_description
1 polymer ?
#
loop_
_entity_poly.entity_id
_entity_poly.type
_entity_poly.pdbx_seq_one_letter_code
_entity_poly.pdbx_strand_id
1 'polypeptide(L)'
;LVISYGGKRILLSGCAHNGMLSILDAFRDKYGTAPDVAISGFHLMKSTKYTDEEYREIVDIGKELKKYPTFFFTCHCTGEPAYEIMKFTMGEQLQYVHSGEIVACDFFETVKEK
;
A
#
# COMPACT_ATOMS: atom_id res chain seq x y z
N LEU A 1 13.12 3.14 0.30
CA LEU A 1 13.51 4.45 0.87
C LEU A 1 12.56 4.78 2.03
N VAL A 2 13.04 5.37 3.12
CA VAL A 2 12.18 5.87 4.21
C VAL A 2 12.46 7.35 4.41
N ILE A 3 11.41 8.17 4.42
CA ILE A 3 11.47 9.61 4.70
C ILE A 3 10.81 9.84 6.06
N SER A 4 11.49 10.57 6.94
CA SER A 4 10.95 10.99 8.24
C SER A 4 10.74 12.50 8.23
N TYR A 5 9.50 12.95 8.42
CA TYR A 5 9.16 14.37 8.43
C TYR A 5 7.94 14.63 9.32
N GLY A 6 7.98 15.69 10.15
CA GLY A 6 6.86 16.07 11.02
C GLY A 6 6.38 14.96 11.96
N GLY A 7 7.28 14.08 12.42
CA GLY A 7 6.94 12.93 13.25
C GLY A 7 6.36 11.73 12.51
N LYS A 8 6.10 11.85 11.21
CA LYS A 8 5.61 10.76 10.35
C LYS A 8 6.75 10.07 9.61
N ARG A 9 6.53 8.80 9.24
CA ARG A 9 7.44 7.98 8.44
C ARG A 9 6.74 7.51 7.17
N ILE A 10 7.32 7.88 6.04
CA ILE A 10 6.84 7.54 4.70
C ILE A 10 7.76 6.49 4.11
N LEU A 11 7.20 5.35 3.72
CA LEU A 11 7.89 4.28 3.02
C LEU A 11 7.66 4.44 1.51
N LEU A 12 8.74 4.56 0.74
CA LEU A 12 8.70 4.54 -0.72
C LEU A 12 9.44 3.32 -1.25
N SER A 13 8.79 2.59 -2.16
CA SER A 13 9.33 1.46 -2.89
C SER A 13 8.92 1.53 -4.36
N GLY A 14 9.78 1.12 -5.28
CA GLY A 14 9.48 1.15 -6.72
C GLY A 14 8.49 0.04 -7.10
N CYS A 15 8.94 -1.20 -6.97
CA CYS A 15 8.12 -2.39 -7.17
C CYS A 15 8.40 -3.34 -6.00
N ALA A 16 7.35 -3.71 -5.27
CA ALA A 16 7.44 -4.62 -4.14
C ALA A 16 7.61 -6.08 -4.61
N HIS A 17 8.72 -6.38 -5.30
CA HIS A 17 8.98 -7.71 -5.88
C HIS A 17 9.08 -8.82 -4.82
N ASN A 18 9.47 -8.47 -3.59
CA ASN A 18 9.47 -9.40 -2.44
C ASN A 18 8.12 -9.41 -1.70
N GLY A 19 7.09 -8.76 -2.24
CA GLY A 19 5.79 -8.56 -1.61
C GLY A 19 5.77 -7.36 -0.65
N MET A 20 4.65 -6.62 -0.64
CA MET A 20 4.48 -5.45 0.24
C MET A 20 4.56 -5.83 1.72
N LEU A 21 4.00 -6.99 2.10
CA LEU A 21 4.01 -7.47 3.49
C LEU A 21 5.44 -7.68 4.02
N SER A 22 6.34 -8.26 3.20
CA SER A 22 7.74 -8.44 3.58
C SER A 22 8.45 -7.10 3.84
N ILE A 23 8.17 -6.09 3.02
CA ILE A 23 8.73 -4.75 3.21
C ILE A 23 8.21 -4.11 4.51
N LEU A 24 6.92 -4.30 4.83
CA LEU A 24 6.34 -3.80 6.09
C LEU A 24 6.93 -4.50 7.31
N ASP A 25 7.19 -5.81 7.25
CA ASP A 25 7.86 -6.54 8.33
C ASP A 25 9.28 -6.00 8.55
N ALA A 26 10.07 -5.84 7.49
CA ALA A 26 11.41 -5.27 7.58
C ALA A 26 11.40 -3.82 8.11
N PHE A 27 10.37 -3.05 7.77
CA PHE A 27 10.16 -1.72 8.34
C PHE A 27 9.87 -1.81 9.84
N ARG A 28 8.95 -2.68 10.27
CA ARG A 28 8.59 -2.87 11.68
C ARG A 28 9.81 -3.30 12.51
N ASP A 29 10.61 -4.22 12.01
CA ASP A 29 11.81 -4.70 12.70
C ASP A 29 12.83 -3.57 12.92
N LYS A 30 12.95 -2.66 11.96
CA LYS A 30 13.88 -1.53 12.03
C LYS A 30 13.37 -0.37 12.87
N TYR A 31 12.06 -0.12 12.86
CA TYR A 31 11.46 1.13 13.34
C TYR A 31 10.51 0.95 14.53
N GLY A 32 10.20 -0.29 14.90
CA GLY A 32 9.31 -0.67 16.01
C GLY A 32 7.82 -0.41 15.77
N THR A 33 7.45 0.04 14.57
CA THR A 33 6.08 0.43 14.20
C THR A 33 5.87 0.28 12.70
N ALA A 34 4.62 0.39 12.22
CA ALA A 34 4.28 0.52 10.81
C ALA A 34 4.58 1.94 10.28
N PRO A 35 4.79 2.13 8.96
CA PRO A 35 4.85 3.46 8.38
C PRO A 35 3.48 4.12 8.40
N ASP A 36 3.42 5.45 8.48
CA ASP A 36 2.15 6.19 8.37
C ASP A 36 1.63 6.14 6.93
N VAL A 37 2.55 6.17 5.95
CA VAL A 37 2.25 6.14 4.52
C VAL A 37 3.19 5.17 3.81
N ALA A 38 2.65 4.36 2.90
CA ALA A 38 3.41 3.51 2.00
C ALA A 38 3.05 3.78 0.54
N ILE A 39 4.05 4.11 -0.28
CA ILE A 39 3.89 4.37 -1.71
C ILE A 39 4.69 3.31 -2.47
N SER A 40 3.99 2.43 -3.21
CA SER A 40 4.64 1.37 -3.99
C SER A 40 3.73 0.77 -5.07
N GLY A 41 4.34 0.32 -6.18
CA GLY A 41 3.72 -0.71 -7.02
C GLY A 41 3.78 -2.07 -6.32
N PHE A 42 2.69 -2.85 -6.39
CA PHE A 42 2.57 -4.15 -5.72
C PHE A 42 2.85 -5.34 -6.66
N HIS A 43 3.16 -5.07 -7.93
CA HIS A 43 3.56 -6.09 -8.91
C HIS A 43 2.51 -7.21 -9.11
N LEU A 44 1.23 -6.83 -9.02
CA LEU A 44 0.09 -7.73 -9.23
C LEU A 44 -0.40 -7.72 -10.69
N MET A 45 0.11 -6.80 -11.51
CA MET A 45 -0.32 -6.65 -12.90
C MET A 45 0.03 -7.88 -13.74
N LYS A 46 -0.94 -8.31 -14.56
CA LYS A 46 -0.73 -9.34 -15.57
C LYS A 46 -1.55 -9.09 -16.83
N SER A 47 -1.13 -9.70 -17.93
CA SER A 47 -1.77 -9.57 -19.26
C SER A 47 -2.94 -10.53 -19.48
N THR A 48 -3.23 -11.43 -18.54
CA THR A 48 -4.30 -12.44 -18.62
C THR A 48 -5.37 -12.18 -17.56
N LYS A 49 -6.52 -12.87 -17.64
CA LYS A 49 -7.53 -12.83 -16.56
C LYS A 49 -7.01 -13.53 -15.31
N TYR A 50 -7.34 -13.02 -14.12
CA TYR A 50 -7.10 -13.72 -12.86
C TYR A 50 -7.88 -15.04 -12.82
N THR A 51 -7.21 -16.09 -12.36
CA THR A 51 -7.86 -17.30 -11.88
C THR A 51 -8.56 -17.00 -10.56
N ASP A 52 -9.48 -17.87 -10.16
CA ASP A 52 -10.17 -17.74 -8.88
C ASP A 52 -9.19 -17.78 -7.68
N GLU A 53 -8.08 -18.50 -7.82
CA GLU A 53 -7.04 -18.59 -6.80
C GLU A 53 -6.27 -17.27 -6.65
N GLU A 54 -5.81 -16.69 -7.75
CA GLU A 54 -5.12 -15.39 -7.72
C GLU A 54 -6.05 -14.26 -7.24
N TYR A 55 -7.33 -14.31 -7.61
CA TYR A 55 -8.31 -13.36 -7.09
C TYR A 55 -8.40 -13.43 -5.57
N ARG A 56 -8.46 -14.64 -4.99
CA ARG A 56 -8.46 -14.83 -3.53
C ARG A 56 -7.17 -14.33 -2.91
N GLU A 57 -6.02 -14.58 -3.54
CA GLU A 57 -4.72 -14.09 -3.09
C GLU A 57 -4.69 -12.56 -3.02
N ILE A 58 -5.16 -11.85 -4.05
CA ILE A 58 -5.22 -10.39 -4.07
C ILE A 58 -6.15 -9.86 -2.96
N VAL A 59 -7.30 -10.51 -2.75
CA VAL A 59 -8.21 -10.17 -1.66
C VAL A 59 -7.54 -10.37 -0.30
N ASP A 60 -6.83 -11.47 -0.10
CA ASP A 60 -6.18 -11.78 1.18
C ASP A 60 -5.00 -10.83 1.44
N ILE A 61 -4.22 -10.46 0.41
CA ILE A 61 -3.23 -9.38 0.50
C ILE A 61 -3.90 -8.08 0.95
N GLY A 62 -5.02 -7.70 0.34
CA GLY A 62 -5.78 -6.51 0.72
C GLY A 62 -6.26 -6.56 2.18
N LYS A 63 -6.71 -7.72 2.67
CA LYS A 63 -7.13 -7.90 4.07
C LYS A 63 -5.96 -7.77 5.03
N GLU A 64 -4.81 -8.34 4.70
CA GLU A 64 -3.62 -8.23 5.55
C GLU A 64 -3.11 -6.78 5.60
N LEU A 65 -3.04 -6.09 4.47
CA LEU A 65 -2.61 -4.68 4.42
C LEU A 65 -3.56 -3.76 5.20
N LYS A 66 -4.86 -4.03 5.18
CA LYS A 66 -5.87 -3.26 5.95
C LYS A 66 -5.63 -3.27 7.46
N LYS A 67 -4.94 -4.27 8.00
CA LYS A 67 -4.64 -4.37 9.44
C LYS A 67 -3.60 -3.35 9.89
N TYR A 68 -2.81 -2.81 8.97
CA TYR A 68 -1.77 -1.83 9.28
C TYR A 68 -2.40 -0.44 9.45
N PRO A 69 -1.96 0.38 10.41
CA PRO A 69 -2.36 1.78 10.52
C PRO A 69 -1.59 2.64 9.50
N THR A 70 -1.68 2.28 8.21
CA THR A 70 -0.87 2.84 7.12
C THR A 70 -1.78 3.23 5.96
N PHE A 71 -1.63 4.43 5.41
CA PHE A 71 -2.25 4.78 4.14
C PHE A 71 -1.40 4.31 2.97
N PHE A 72 -2.02 3.61 2.03
CA PHE A 72 -1.35 3.01 0.89
C PHE A 72 -1.66 3.79 -0.38
N PHE A 73 -0.60 4.11 -1.11
CA PHE A 73 -0.66 4.62 -2.47
C PHE A 73 -0.02 3.60 -3.40
N THR A 74 -0.73 3.27 -4.47
CA THR A 74 -0.25 2.31 -5.46
C THR A 74 -0.28 2.87 -6.87
N CYS A 75 0.56 2.33 -7.74
CA CYS A 75 0.72 2.83 -9.10
C CYS A 75 1.30 1.74 -10.01
N HIS A 76 1.40 2.06 -11.30
CA HIS A 76 2.18 1.34 -12.33
C HIS A 76 1.96 -0.19 -12.29
N CYS A 77 2.89 -0.93 -11.67
CA CYS A 77 2.95 -2.39 -11.69
C CYS A 77 1.85 -3.11 -10.88
N THR A 78 0.99 -2.39 -10.16
CA THR A 78 -0.19 -3.02 -9.52
C THR A 78 -1.25 -3.40 -10.56
N GLY A 79 -1.44 -2.56 -11.58
CA GLY A 79 -2.51 -2.71 -12.56
C GLY A 79 -3.90 -2.38 -12.00
N GLU A 80 -4.73 -1.73 -12.82
CA GLU A 80 -6.09 -1.31 -12.42
C GLU A 80 -6.96 -2.47 -11.91
N PRO A 81 -6.98 -3.67 -12.55
CA PRO A 81 -7.82 -4.76 -12.06
C PRO A 81 -7.47 -5.25 -10.65
N ALA A 82 -6.19 -5.34 -10.30
CA ALA A 82 -5.80 -5.73 -8.93
C ALA A 82 -6.09 -4.60 -7.94
N TYR A 83 -5.88 -3.34 -8.34
CA TYR A 83 -6.23 -2.19 -7.53
C TYR A 83 -7.72 -2.20 -7.15
N GLU A 84 -8.63 -2.43 -8.09
CA GLU A 84 -10.08 -2.46 -7.81
C GLU A 84 -10.46 -3.57 -6.81
N ILE A 85 -9.87 -4.77 -6.95
CA ILE A 85 -10.07 -5.88 -6.01
C ILE A 85 -9.60 -5.50 -4.61
N MET A 86 -8.41 -4.91 -4.51
CA MET A 86 -7.86 -4.46 -3.24
C MET A 86 -8.66 -3.30 -2.65
N LYS A 87 -9.13 -2.35 -3.48
CA LYS A 87 -9.91 -1.19 -3.08
C LYS A 87 -11.24 -1.60 -2.44
N PHE A 88 -11.89 -2.65 -2.96
CA PHE A 88 -13.09 -3.22 -2.33
C PHE A 88 -12.83 -3.67 -0.87
N THR A 89 -11.64 -4.22 -0.62
CA THR A 89 -11.28 -4.73 0.71
C THR A 89 -10.77 -3.62 1.62
N MET A 90 -9.86 -2.77 1.12
CA MET A 90 -9.13 -1.75 1.89
C MET A 90 -9.89 -0.43 2.04
N GLY A 91 -10.87 -0.15 1.17
CA GLY A 91 -11.63 1.10 1.20
C GLY A 91 -10.73 2.33 1.03
N GLU A 92 -10.97 3.38 1.82
CA GLU A 92 -10.23 4.64 1.75
C GLU A 92 -8.75 4.56 2.13
N GLN A 93 -8.31 3.43 2.69
CA GLN A 93 -6.92 3.19 3.05
C GLN A 93 -6.01 2.96 1.82
N LEU A 94 -6.57 2.68 0.65
CA LEU A 94 -5.83 2.50 -0.60
C LEU A 94 -6.25 3.53 -1.64
N GLN A 95 -5.28 4.20 -2.26
CA GLN A 95 -5.50 5.11 -3.39
C GLN A 95 -4.56 4.77 -4.55
N TYR A 96 -5.07 4.93 -5.77
CA TYR A 96 -4.26 4.83 -6.98
C TYR A 96 -3.63 6.18 -7.30
N VAL A 97 -2.40 6.18 -7.82
CA VAL A 97 -1.66 7.37 -8.21
C VAL A 97 -1.21 7.25 -9.66
N HIS A 98 -1.57 8.23 -10.48
CA HIS A 98 -1.17 8.34 -11.87
C HIS A 98 0.07 9.22 -12.05
N SER A 99 0.70 9.12 -13.21
CA SER A 99 1.84 9.97 -13.54
C SER A 99 1.41 11.44 -13.61
N GLY A 100 2.15 12.31 -12.91
CA GLY A 100 1.86 13.74 -12.84
C GLY A 100 0.94 14.14 -11.69
N GLU A 101 0.42 13.19 -10.91
CA GLU A 101 -0.36 13.49 -9.72
C GLU A 101 0.53 13.82 -8.51
N ILE A 102 -0.03 14.65 -7.62
CA ILE A 102 0.61 15.06 -6.38
C ILE A 102 -0.07 14.31 -5.24
N VAL A 103 0.72 13.54 -4.50
CA VAL A 103 0.30 12.93 -3.24
C VAL A 103 0.66 13.88 -2.10
N ALA A 104 -0.33 14.56 -1.55
CA ALA A 104 -0.15 15.38 -0.36
C ALA A 104 -0.28 14.51 0.90
N CYS A 105 0.78 14.41 1.70
CA CYS A 105 0.78 13.66 2.96
C CYS A 105 0.40 14.52 4.18
N ASP A 106 -0.05 15.75 3.93
CA ASP A 106 -0.36 16.75 4.96
C ASP A 106 -1.64 16.40 5.74
N PHE A 107 -2.47 15.47 5.21
CA PHE A 107 -3.82 15.19 5.70
C PHE A 107 -3.92 14.17 6.85
N PHE A 108 -2.82 13.55 7.30
CA PHE A 108 -2.92 12.48 8.32
C PHE A 108 -2.88 12.96 9.78
N GLU A 109 -3.34 14.16 10.10
CA GLU A 109 -3.43 14.63 11.49
C GLU A 109 -4.64 14.12 12.29
N THR A 110 -5.58 13.40 11.67
CA THR A 110 -6.87 13.13 12.34
C THR A 110 -7.18 11.64 12.49
N VAL A 111 -6.42 10.91 13.32
CA VAL A 111 -6.96 9.76 14.09
C VAL A 111 -6.21 9.62 15.43
N LYS A 112 -6.28 10.65 16.28
CA LYS A 112 -6.09 10.50 17.73
C LYS A 112 -7.31 11.08 18.42
N GLU A 113 -8.42 10.36 18.40
CA GLU A 113 -9.50 10.48 19.39
C GLU A 113 -10.56 9.40 19.15
N LYS A 114 -10.48 8.33 19.95
CA LYS A 114 -11.56 7.84 20.82
C LYS A 114 -11.05 6.68 21.68
#